data_AF-A0A0F4PZD6-F1
#
_entry.id   AF-A0A0F4PZD6-F1
#
_cell.length_a   1.000
_cell.length_b   1.000
_cell.length_c   1.000
_cell.angle_alpha   90.00
_cell.angle_beta   90.00
_cell.angle_gamma   90.00
#
_symmetry.space_group_name_H-M   'P 1'
#
loop_
_entity.id
_entity.type
_entity.pdbx_description
1 polymer ?
#
loop_
_entity_poly.entity_id
_entity_poly.type
_entity_poly.pdbx_seq_one_letter_code
_entity_poly.pdbx_strand_id
1 'polypeptide(L)'
;MNNAQYRWLELFCIFILLPVAGLLMREYLHNWLIPALITLTAVCCFILLTDPHFKRFRITSMGQFSAVRKRIATFFLTGALFSGVLYGILNQENWFSYPLQSPLSWLMLLVLYPLLSVLPQELIFRTYFFHRYKPIIPSKTWRIWLSAGVFSLAHMVYGNWVAIVLSFCGGLLFSYTYAHSRSTIVCVLEHSLWGLWMFTLGLGSYLDSGAI
;
A
#
# COMPACT_ATOMS: atom_id res chain seq x y z
N MET A 1 17.77 -26.23 5.06
CA MET A 1 16.45 -25.95 4.45
C MET A 1 16.62 -25.81 2.94
N ASN A 2 15.63 -26.20 2.14
CA ASN A 2 15.67 -25.94 0.69
C ASN A 2 15.19 -24.51 0.37
N ASN A 3 15.42 -24.05 -0.87
CA ASN A 3 15.06 -22.68 -1.29
C ASN A 3 13.57 -22.34 -1.12
N ALA A 4 12.67 -23.32 -1.20
CA ALA A 4 11.25 -23.12 -0.99
C ALA A 4 10.93 -22.89 0.50
N GLN A 5 11.51 -23.69 1.39
CA GLN A 5 11.38 -23.55 2.85
C GLN A 5 11.90 -22.18 3.33
N TYR A 6 13.04 -21.71 2.79
CA TYR A 6 13.54 -20.37 3.11
C TYR A 6 12.56 -19.26 2.72
N ARG A 7 11.92 -19.36 1.56
CA ARG A 7 10.93 -18.37 1.11
C ARG A 7 9.65 -18.40 1.94
N TRP A 8 9.20 -19.57 2.38
CA TRP A 8 8.05 -19.66 3.30
C TRP A 8 8.37 -19.04 4.66
N LEU A 9 9.56 -19.32 5.21
CA LEU A 9 10.01 -18.71 6.46
C LEU A 9 10.14 -17.19 6.32
N GLU A 10 10.78 -16.71 5.25
CA GLU A 10 10.91 -15.29 4.94
C GLU A 10 9.54 -14.60 4.83
N LEU A 11 8.60 -15.21 4.10
CA LEU A 11 7.22 -14.71 3.99
C LEU A 11 6.57 -14.60 5.37
N PHE A 12 6.62 -15.66 6.17
CA PHE A 12 6.03 -15.67 7.50
C PHE A 12 6.66 -14.60 8.40
N CYS A 13 7.98 -14.50 8.43
CA CYS A 13 8.69 -13.53 9.27
C CYS A 13 8.39 -12.08 8.86
N ILE A 14 8.47 -11.75 7.56
CA ILE A 14 8.33 -10.36 7.08
C ILE A 14 6.87 -9.93 7.04
N PHE A 15 5.95 -10.80 6.62
CA PHE A 15 4.58 -10.40 6.28
C PHE A 15 3.53 -10.82 7.32
N ILE A 16 3.90 -11.61 8.32
CA ILE A 16 3.00 -12.02 9.41
C ILE A 16 3.60 -11.63 10.75
N LEU A 17 4.77 -12.18 11.11
CA LEU A 17 5.37 -11.94 12.42
C LEU A 17 5.71 -10.46 12.64
N LEU A 18 6.33 -9.81 11.66
CA LEU A 18 6.73 -8.40 11.77
C LEU A 18 5.53 -7.44 11.91
N PRO A 19 4.44 -7.52 11.09
CA PRO A 19 3.22 -6.75 11.34
C PRO A 19 2.57 -6.99 12.70
N VAL A 20 2.51 -8.25 13.14
CA VAL A 20 1.94 -8.61 14.44
C VAL A 20 2.79 -8.03 15.58
N ALA A 21 4.12 -8.11 15.50
CA ALA A 21 5.02 -7.45 16.44
C ALA A 21 4.84 -5.93 16.42
N GLY A 22 4.69 -5.34 15.23
CA GLY A 22 4.40 -3.91 15.06
C GLY A 22 3.12 -3.47 15.75
N LEU A 23 2.04 -4.27 15.67
CA LEU A 23 0.80 -4.03 16.41
C LEU A 23 1.01 -4.10 17.93
N LEU A 24 1.74 -5.11 18.42
CA LEU A 24 2.00 -5.27 19.86
C LEU A 24 2.87 -4.14 20.42
N MET A 25 3.73 -3.53 19.59
CA MET A 25 4.62 -2.45 19.96
C MET A 25 4.18 -1.08 19.44
N ARG A 26 2.92 -0.93 19.00
CA ARG A 26 2.44 0.26 18.28
C ARG A 26 2.65 1.57 19.06
N GLU A 27 2.53 1.53 20.38
CA GLU A 27 2.69 2.70 21.27
C GLU A 27 4.11 3.26 21.23
N TYR A 28 5.12 2.39 21.04
CA TYR A 28 6.52 2.79 20.93
C TYR A 28 6.93 3.10 19.49
N LEU A 29 6.20 2.56 18.51
CA LEU A 29 6.57 2.60 17.10
C LEU A 29 5.95 3.76 16.32
N HIS A 30 5.02 4.54 16.89
CA HIS A 30 4.27 5.55 16.14
C HIS A 30 5.17 6.53 15.35
N ASN A 31 6.27 7.02 15.94
CA ASN A 31 7.25 7.88 15.27
C ASN A 31 8.24 7.13 14.36
N TRP A 32 8.32 5.80 14.50
CA TRP A 32 9.27 4.95 13.80
C TRP A 32 8.67 4.19 12.60
N LEU A 33 7.37 4.32 12.34
CA LEU A 33 6.70 3.60 11.24
C LEU A 33 7.30 3.92 9.87
N ILE A 34 7.48 5.21 9.54
CA ILE A 34 8.07 5.62 8.26
C ILE A 34 9.54 5.17 8.17
N PRO A 35 10.43 5.43 9.16
CA PRO A 35 11.78 4.87 9.16
C PRO A 35 11.82 3.35 8.97
N ALA A 36 11.00 2.60 9.71
CA ALA A 36 10.93 1.15 9.62
C ALA A 36 10.48 0.68 8.22
N LEU A 37 9.47 1.34 7.65
CA LEU A 37 9.01 1.10 6.28
C LEU A 37 10.13 1.32 5.27
N ILE A 38 10.85 2.45 5.35
CA ILE A 38 11.96 2.77 4.46
C ILE A 38 13.10 1.76 4.60
N THR A 39 13.46 1.36 5.82
CA THR A 39 14.46 0.32 6.07
C THR A 39 14.05 -1.01 5.45
N LEU A 40 12.80 -1.44 5.66
CA LEU A 40 12.28 -2.66 5.06
C LEU A 40 12.29 -2.59 3.52
N THR A 41 11.89 -1.46 2.95
CA THR A 41 11.97 -1.23 1.50
C THR A 41 13.40 -1.33 1.00
N ALA A 42 14.37 -0.75 1.69
CA ALA A 42 15.78 -0.83 1.31
C ALA A 42 16.27 -2.28 1.29
N VAL A 43 15.93 -3.08 2.32
CA VAL A 43 16.26 -4.52 2.37
C VAL A 43 15.58 -5.28 1.23
N CYS A 44 14.27 -5.09 1.01
CA CYS A 44 13.54 -5.72 -0.08
C CYS A 44 14.12 -5.34 -1.45
N CYS A 45 14.44 -4.07 -1.67
CA CYS A 45 15.05 -3.58 -2.90
C CYS A 45 16.45 -4.15 -3.11
N PHE A 46 17.27 -4.25 -2.06
CA PHE A 46 18.60 -4.86 -2.16
C PHE A 46 18.48 -6.33 -2.62
N ILE A 47 17.62 -7.13 -1.98
CA ILE A 47 17.38 -8.52 -2.37
C ILE A 47 16.82 -8.61 -3.80
N LEU A 48 15.92 -7.71 -4.16
CA LEU A 48 15.26 -7.69 -5.47
C LEU A 48 16.23 -7.32 -6.60
N LEU A 49 17.06 -6.30 -6.39
CA LEU A 49 17.97 -5.77 -7.42
C LEU A 49 19.23 -6.63 -7.60
N THR A 50 19.59 -7.43 -6.60
CA THR A 50 20.66 -8.43 -6.68
C THR A 50 20.23 -9.74 -7.34
N ASP A 51 18.92 -10.02 -7.45
CA ASP A 51 18.42 -11.18 -8.18
C ASP A 51 18.55 -10.99 -9.71
N PRO A 52 19.35 -11.81 -10.41
CA PRO A 52 19.55 -11.67 -11.86
C PRO A 52 18.28 -11.95 -12.68
N HIS A 53 17.30 -12.65 -12.12
CA HIS A 53 16.03 -12.94 -12.81
C HIS A 53 15.03 -11.77 -12.69
N PHE A 54 15.31 -10.77 -11.86
CA PHE A 54 14.42 -9.65 -11.69
C PHE A 54 14.55 -8.64 -12.83
N LYS A 55 13.40 -8.34 -13.46
CA LYS A 55 13.31 -7.37 -14.56
C LYS A 55 13.18 -5.96 -13.98
N ARG A 56 14.33 -5.29 -13.75
CA ARG A 56 14.44 -3.96 -13.12
C ARG A 56 13.54 -2.89 -13.75
N PHE A 57 13.31 -2.94 -15.06
CA PHE A 57 12.44 -1.99 -15.75
C PHE A 57 10.99 -1.99 -15.23
N ARG A 58 10.52 -3.05 -14.55
CA ARG A 58 9.18 -3.08 -13.94
C ARG A 58 8.99 -2.07 -12.81
N ILE A 59 10.10 -1.54 -12.27
CA ILE A 59 10.05 -0.50 -11.25
C ILE A 59 9.62 0.83 -11.87
N THR A 60 10.17 1.20 -13.03
CA THR A 60 10.03 2.55 -13.62
C THR A 60 9.13 2.59 -14.86
N SER A 61 8.92 1.47 -15.54
CA SER A 61 8.11 1.40 -16.77
C SER A 61 6.63 1.54 -16.48
N MET A 62 5.87 2.13 -17.42
CA MET A 62 4.40 2.11 -17.43
C MET A 62 3.81 0.72 -17.75
N GLY A 63 4.63 -0.23 -18.21
CA GLY A 63 4.18 -1.59 -18.51
C GLY A 63 2.94 -1.63 -19.41
N GLN A 64 1.93 -2.40 -19.01
CA GLN A 64 0.64 -2.49 -19.71
C GLN A 64 -0.40 -1.55 -19.09
N PHE A 65 -0.06 -0.27 -18.88
CA PHE A 65 -0.99 0.71 -18.29
C PHE A 65 -2.31 0.81 -19.06
N SER A 66 -2.28 0.72 -20.39
CA SER A 66 -3.49 0.72 -21.23
C SER A 66 -4.49 -0.38 -20.88
N ALA A 67 -4.03 -1.53 -20.37
CA ALA A 67 -4.88 -2.65 -19.97
C ALA A 67 -5.67 -2.38 -18.68
N VAL A 68 -5.20 -1.45 -17.84
CA VAL A 68 -5.80 -1.17 -16.52
C VAL A 68 -6.36 0.24 -16.39
N ARG A 69 -5.95 1.20 -17.25
CA ARG A 69 -6.31 2.62 -17.13
C ARG A 69 -7.82 2.87 -17.05
N LYS A 70 -8.62 2.15 -17.85
CA LYS A 70 -10.08 2.33 -17.87
C LYS A 70 -10.67 1.89 -16.54
N ARG A 71 -10.23 0.74 -16.01
CA ARG A 71 -10.67 0.22 -14.72
C ARG A 71 -10.28 1.18 -13.59
N ILE A 72 -9.02 1.64 -13.56
CA ILE A 72 -8.53 2.61 -12.58
C ILE A 72 -9.41 3.86 -12.59
N ALA A 73 -9.60 4.46 -13.77
CA ALA A 73 -10.41 5.67 -13.91
C ALA A 73 -11.86 5.45 -13.47
N THR A 74 -12.52 4.38 -13.93
CA THR A 74 -13.93 4.14 -13.58
C THR A 74 -14.12 3.82 -12.10
N PHE A 75 -13.25 2.99 -11.50
CA PHE A 75 -13.32 2.68 -10.08
C PHE A 75 -13.03 3.91 -9.23
N PHE A 76 -12.02 4.69 -9.60
CA PHE A 76 -11.70 5.92 -8.89
C PHE A 76 -12.84 6.92 -8.96
N LEU A 77 -13.36 7.23 -10.16
CA LEU A 77 -14.44 8.22 -10.29
C LEU A 77 -15.71 7.80 -9.55
N THR A 78 -16.14 6.55 -9.70
CA THR A 78 -17.35 6.04 -9.03
C THR A 78 -17.17 5.94 -7.52
N GLY A 79 -16.05 5.42 -7.04
CA GLY A 79 -15.81 5.29 -5.60
C GLY A 79 -15.44 6.61 -4.94
N ALA A 80 -14.79 7.55 -5.63
CA ALA A 80 -14.56 8.91 -5.13
C ALA A 80 -15.90 9.65 -4.98
N LEU A 81 -16.78 9.58 -5.98
CA LEU A 81 -18.13 10.15 -5.87
C LEU A 81 -18.90 9.51 -4.70
N PHE A 82 -18.95 8.18 -4.63
CA PHE A 82 -19.67 7.47 -3.58
C PHE A 82 -19.12 7.78 -2.19
N SER A 83 -17.81 7.65 -1.99
CA SER A 83 -17.16 7.95 -0.70
C SER A 83 -17.27 9.43 -0.33
N GLY A 84 -17.16 10.33 -1.31
CA GLY A 84 -17.33 11.77 -1.12
C GLY A 84 -18.71 12.14 -0.60
N VAL A 85 -19.76 11.61 -1.24
CA VAL A 85 -21.15 11.82 -0.81
C VAL A 85 -21.41 11.17 0.54
N LEU A 86 -21.02 9.90 0.72
CA LEU A 86 -21.27 9.17 1.96
C LEU A 86 -20.57 9.83 3.16
N TYR A 87 -19.28 10.16 3.02
CA TYR A 87 -18.52 10.79 4.09
C TYR A 87 -19.04 12.22 4.36
N GLY A 88 -19.36 12.98 3.32
CA GLY A 88 -19.94 14.31 3.46
C GLY A 88 -21.27 14.30 4.22
N ILE A 89 -22.12 13.29 4.02
CA ILE A 89 -23.38 13.14 4.78
C ILE A 89 -23.11 12.76 6.25
N LEU A 90 -22.20 11.81 6.48
CA LEU A 90 -21.96 11.24 7.81
C LEU A 90 -21.05 12.11 8.71
N ASN A 91 -20.16 12.92 8.13
CA ASN A 91 -19.11 13.65 8.84
C ASN A 91 -18.94 15.07 8.27
N GLN A 92 -20.02 15.84 8.24
CA GLN A 92 -20.05 17.20 7.67
C GLN A 92 -18.96 18.12 8.24
N GLU A 93 -18.69 18.04 9.54
CA GLU A 93 -17.73 18.91 10.24
C GLU A 93 -16.27 18.67 9.83
N ASN A 94 -15.93 17.44 9.42
CA ASN A 94 -14.58 17.03 9.07
C ASN A 94 -14.37 16.90 7.56
N TRP A 95 -15.36 17.30 6.76
CA TRP A 95 -15.29 17.19 5.32
C TRP A 95 -14.24 18.17 4.78
N PHE A 96 -13.23 17.64 4.07
CA PHE A 96 -12.10 18.43 3.59
C PHE A 96 -11.28 19.16 4.67
N SER A 97 -11.17 18.57 5.87
CA SER A 97 -10.46 19.18 7.00
C SER A 97 -9.02 19.59 6.69
N TYR A 98 -8.21 18.73 6.05
CA TYR A 98 -6.82 19.07 5.69
C TYR A 98 -6.73 20.27 4.73
N PRO A 99 -7.39 20.27 3.56
CA PRO A 99 -7.39 21.43 2.66
C PRO A 99 -7.87 22.73 3.32
N LEU A 100 -8.90 22.66 4.18
CA LEU A 100 -9.54 23.84 4.76
C LEU A 100 -8.82 24.39 5.99
N GLN A 101 -8.33 23.51 6.86
CA GLN A 101 -7.78 23.88 8.17
C GLN A 101 -6.25 23.88 8.18
N SER A 102 -5.59 23.10 7.32
CA SER A 102 -4.13 22.94 7.30
C SER A 102 -3.59 22.77 5.86
N PRO A 103 -3.80 23.77 4.98
CA PRO A 103 -3.48 23.66 3.56
C PRO A 103 -1.98 23.41 3.28
N LEU A 104 -1.08 23.92 4.12
CA LEU A 104 0.36 23.65 3.97
C LEU A 104 0.67 22.17 4.25
N SER A 105 0.09 21.60 5.32
CA SER A 105 0.21 20.17 5.62
C SER A 105 -0.38 19.31 4.51
N TRP A 106 -1.51 19.74 3.93
CA TRP A 106 -2.11 19.09 2.77
C TRP A 106 -1.19 19.12 1.52
N LEU A 107 -0.59 20.27 1.20
CA LEU A 107 0.37 20.39 0.11
C LEU A 107 1.61 19.50 0.32
N MET A 108 2.14 19.46 1.55
CA MET A 108 3.23 18.53 1.90
C MET A 108 2.79 17.07 1.72
N LEU A 109 1.57 16.73 2.14
CA LEU A 109 1.00 15.40 1.98
C LEU A 109 0.89 15.00 0.50
N LEU A 110 0.45 15.90 -0.40
CA LEU A 110 0.37 15.63 -1.84
C LEU A 110 1.72 15.18 -2.46
N VAL A 111 2.85 15.61 -1.89
CA VAL A 111 4.19 15.29 -2.39
C VAL A 111 4.84 14.17 -1.60
N LEU A 112 4.87 14.28 -0.28
CA LEU A 112 5.62 13.37 0.59
C LEU A 112 4.94 12.00 0.70
N TYR A 113 3.61 11.95 0.72
CA TYR A 113 2.89 10.67 0.89
C TYR A 113 3.14 9.69 -0.27
N PRO A 114 3.03 10.10 -1.56
CA PRO A 114 3.39 9.23 -2.67
C PRO A 114 4.83 8.69 -2.61
N LEU A 115 5.77 9.53 -2.17
CA LEU A 115 7.21 9.22 -2.22
C LEU A 115 7.69 8.40 -1.03
N LEU A 116 7.31 8.80 0.18
CA LEU A 116 7.83 8.24 1.43
C LEU A 116 6.96 7.11 1.99
N SER A 117 5.71 6.99 1.52
CA SER A 117 4.78 5.97 2.01
C SER A 117 4.36 5.04 0.88
N VAL A 118 3.69 5.56 -0.15
CA VAL A 118 3.09 4.72 -1.21
C VAL A 118 4.14 3.94 -2.00
N LEU A 119 5.18 4.61 -2.50
CA LEU A 119 6.22 3.95 -3.29
C LEU A 119 6.92 2.80 -2.50
N PRO A 120 7.38 3.02 -1.26
CA PRO A 120 7.88 1.96 -0.37
C PRO A 120 6.92 0.78 -0.21
N GLN A 121 5.63 1.07 0.06
CA GLN A 121 4.60 0.06 0.23
C GLN A 121 4.40 -0.77 -1.06
N GLU A 122 4.25 -0.13 -2.22
CA GLU A 122 4.04 -0.85 -3.48
C GLU A 122 5.28 -1.66 -3.90
N LEU A 123 6.49 -1.18 -3.58
CA LEU A 123 7.72 -1.94 -3.78
C LEU A 123 7.76 -3.23 -2.93
N ILE A 124 7.41 -3.16 -1.65
CA ILE A 124 7.41 -4.32 -0.75
C ILE A 124 6.28 -5.29 -1.11
N PHE A 125 5.04 -4.80 -1.12
CA PHE A 125 3.85 -5.64 -1.17
C PHE A 125 3.50 -6.09 -2.57
N ARG A 126 3.92 -5.37 -3.63
CA ARG A 126 3.69 -5.80 -5.01
C ARG A 126 4.96 -6.29 -5.65
N THR A 127 5.94 -5.42 -5.86
CA THR A 127 7.07 -5.76 -6.72
C THR A 127 7.94 -6.86 -6.13
N TYR A 128 8.35 -6.70 -4.88
CA TYR A 128 9.12 -7.69 -4.14
C TYR A 128 8.27 -8.95 -3.93
N PHE A 129 7.09 -8.83 -3.30
CA PHE A 129 6.24 -9.98 -2.99
C PHE A 129 5.90 -10.84 -4.23
N PHE A 130 5.43 -10.23 -5.33
CA PHE A 130 5.03 -10.97 -6.52
C PHE A 130 6.19 -11.64 -7.23
N HIS A 131 7.39 -11.06 -7.17
CA HIS A 131 8.59 -11.65 -7.77
C HIS A 131 9.16 -12.74 -6.86
N ARG A 132 9.46 -12.40 -5.61
CA ARG A 132 10.14 -13.25 -4.63
C ARG A 132 9.39 -14.55 -4.35
N TYR A 133 8.07 -14.47 -4.21
CA TYR A 133 7.25 -15.62 -3.83
C TYR A 133 6.58 -16.33 -5.01
N LYS A 134 6.80 -15.88 -6.26
CA LYS A 134 6.29 -16.60 -7.45
C LYS A 134 6.62 -18.10 -7.45
N PRO A 135 7.83 -18.56 -7.05
CA PRO A 135 8.14 -19.98 -7.14
C PRO A 135 7.39 -20.87 -6.13
N ILE A 136 7.00 -20.31 -4.98
CA ILE A 136 6.21 -21.03 -3.95
C ILE A 136 4.70 -20.77 -4.09
N ILE A 137 4.32 -19.64 -4.69
CA ILE A 137 2.93 -19.25 -4.98
C ILE A 137 2.84 -18.88 -6.48
N PRO A 138 2.81 -19.89 -7.38
CA PRO A 138 2.85 -19.65 -8.83
C PRO A 138 1.60 -18.95 -9.34
N SER A 139 0.43 -19.28 -8.77
CA SER A 139 -0.84 -18.66 -9.13
C SER A 139 -0.81 -17.15 -8.91
N LYS A 140 -1.15 -16.42 -9.98
CA LYS A 140 -1.27 -14.96 -9.94
C LYS A 140 -2.43 -14.53 -9.03
N THR A 141 -3.56 -15.23 -9.10
CA THR A 141 -4.75 -14.95 -8.27
C THR A 141 -4.45 -15.11 -6.79
N TRP A 142 -3.74 -16.17 -6.39
CA TRP A 142 -3.33 -16.36 -5.00
C TRP A 142 -2.37 -15.27 -4.52
N ARG A 143 -1.43 -14.83 -5.38
CA ARG A 143 -0.56 -13.70 -5.03
C ARG A 143 -1.34 -12.41 -4.83
N ILE A 144 -2.42 -12.15 -5.58
CA ILE A 144 -3.29 -10.98 -5.37
C ILE A 144 -3.93 -11.03 -3.98
N TRP A 145 -4.59 -12.14 -3.65
CA TRP A 145 -5.27 -12.29 -2.36
C TRP A 145 -4.31 -12.25 -1.18
N LEU A 146 -3.19 -12.98 -1.26
CA LEU A 146 -2.20 -13.01 -0.18
C LEU A 146 -1.53 -11.65 0.00
N SER A 147 -1.14 -10.98 -1.08
CA SER A 147 -0.54 -9.66 -1.06
C SER A 147 -1.49 -8.61 -0.46
N ALA A 148 -2.78 -8.67 -0.78
CA ALA A 148 -3.80 -7.82 -0.14
C ALA A 148 -3.99 -8.14 1.35
N GLY A 149 -4.02 -9.43 1.71
CA GLY A 149 -4.14 -9.86 3.10
C GLY A 149 -2.98 -9.40 3.97
N VAL A 150 -1.74 -9.61 3.53
CA VAL A 150 -0.57 -9.18 4.31
C VAL A 150 -0.39 -7.66 4.33
N PHE A 151 -0.84 -6.97 3.27
CA PHE A 151 -0.90 -5.50 3.27
C PHE A 151 -1.88 -4.98 4.32
N SER A 152 -3.03 -5.65 4.46
CA SER A 152 -4.01 -5.36 5.51
C SER A 152 -3.49 -5.65 6.92
N LEU A 153 -2.75 -6.75 7.11
CA LEU A 153 -2.07 -7.03 8.38
C LEU A 153 -1.09 -5.93 8.78
N ALA A 154 -0.32 -5.38 7.82
CA ALA A 154 0.59 -4.27 8.10
C ALA A 154 -0.13 -3.00 8.59
N HIS A 155 -1.39 -2.80 8.19
CA HIS A 155 -2.20 -1.66 8.63
C HIS A 155 -2.86 -1.86 10.00
N MET A 156 -2.73 -3.03 10.63
CA MET A 156 -3.18 -3.23 12.01
C MET A 156 -2.49 -2.28 13.00
N VAL A 157 -1.30 -1.79 12.66
CA VAL A 157 -0.53 -0.85 13.50
C VAL A 157 -1.30 0.45 13.81
N TYR A 158 -2.24 0.84 12.95
CA TYR A 158 -3.12 2.01 13.16
C TYR A 158 -4.23 1.76 14.20
N GLY A 159 -4.34 0.54 14.75
CA GLY A 159 -5.20 0.25 15.89
C GLY A 159 -6.70 0.32 15.64
N ASN A 160 -7.14 0.48 14.39
CA ASN A 160 -8.56 0.60 14.04
C ASN A 160 -8.95 -0.34 12.89
N TRP A 161 -10.18 -0.85 12.93
CA TRP A 161 -10.67 -1.82 11.94
C TRP A 161 -10.92 -1.21 10.56
N VAL A 162 -11.18 0.11 10.50
CA VAL A 162 -11.39 0.84 9.25
C VAL A 162 -10.12 0.80 8.39
N ALA A 163 -8.95 1.04 8.98
CA ALA A 163 -7.66 0.92 8.32
C ALA A 163 -7.44 -0.49 7.74
N ILE A 164 -7.80 -1.54 8.49
CA ILE A 164 -7.66 -2.95 8.07
C ILE A 164 -8.55 -3.22 6.84
N VAL A 165 -9.81 -2.82 6.87
CA VAL A 165 -10.75 -3.04 5.76
C VAL A 165 -10.37 -2.22 4.52
N LEU A 166 -10.07 -0.94 4.69
CA LEU A 166 -9.68 -0.06 3.59
C LEU A 166 -8.38 -0.53 2.93
N SER A 167 -7.37 -0.89 3.73
CA SER A 167 -6.13 -1.44 3.21
C SER A 167 -6.32 -2.79 2.54
N PHE A 168 -7.20 -3.67 3.02
CA PHE A 168 -7.49 -4.92 2.32
C PHE A 168 -8.10 -4.67 0.94
N CYS A 169 -9.14 -3.83 0.86
CA CYS A 169 -9.80 -3.47 -0.39
C CYS A 169 -8.85 -2.74 -1.36
N GLY A 170 -8.10 -1.75 -0.87
CA GLY A 170 -7.06 -1.07 -1.64
C GLY A 170 -5.97 -2.05 -2.10
N GLY A 171 -5.55 -2.94 -1.20
CA GLY A 171 -4.58 -3.98 -1.47
C GLY A 171 -5.01 -4.92 -2.60
N LEU A 172 -6.30 -5.26 -2.70
CA LEU A 172 -6.84 -6.03 -3.82
C LEU A 172 -6.76 -5.24 -5.14
N LEU A 173 -7.14 -3.95 -5.13
CA LEU A 173 -7.06 -3.07 -6.30
C LEU A 173 -5.62 -2.96 -6.81
N PHE A 174 -4.68 -2.60 -5.93
CA PHE A 174 -3.28 -2.36 -6.30
C PHE A 174 -2.59 -3.66 -6.72
N SER A 175 -2.89 -4.77 -6.03
CA SER A 175 -2.40 -6.10 -6.43
C SER A 175 -2.91 -6.52 -7.79
N TYR A 176 -4.20 -6.29 -8.06
CA TYR A 176 -4.78 -6.56 -9.37
C TYR A 176 -4.09 -5.69 -10.44
N THR A 177 -3.87 -4.41 -10.18
CA THR A 177 -3.13 -3.51 -11.07
C THR A 177 -1.75 -4.06 -11.37
N TYR A 178 -0.96 -4.37 -10.35
CA TYR A 178 0.39 -4.89 -10.55
C TYR A 178 0.38 -6.17 -11.38
N ALA A 179 -0.56 -7.07 -11.08
CA ALA A 179 -0.66 -8.36 -11.74
C ALA A 179 -0.97 -8.25 -13.25
N HIS A 180 -1.64 -7.17 -13.67
CA HIS A 180 -2.07 -6.95 -15.06
C HIS A 180 -1.22 -5.90 -15.80
N SER A 181 -0.76 -4.85 -15.13
CA SER A 181 0.12 -3.82 -15.71
C SER A 181 1.59 -4.25 -15.71
N ARG A 182 2.00 -5.10 -14.75
CA ARG A 182 3.40 -5.45 -14.45
C ARG A 182 4.28 -4.23 -14.18
N SER A 183 3.69 -3.16 -13.65
CA SER A 183 4.35 -1.87 -13.40
C SER A 183 4.15 -1.43 -11.95
N THR A 184 5.26 -1.09 -11.30
CA THR A 184 5.24 -0.49 -9.95
C THR A 184 4.69 0.92 -10.00
N ILE A 185 5.17 1.76 -10.94
CA ILE A 185 4.68 3.14 -11.10
C ILE A 185 3.17 3.20 -11.27
N VAL A 186 2.57 2.31 -12.09
CA VAL A 186 1.12 2.31 -12.27
C VAL A 186 0.37 2.02 -10.96
N CYS A 187 0.92 1.15 -10.11
CA CYS A 187 0.33 0.88 -8.79
C CYS A 187 0.54 2.07 -7.84
N VAL A 188 1.71 2.69 -7.87
CA VAL A 188 1.99 3.91 -7.09
C VAL A 188 1.04 5.04 -7.49
N LEU A 189 0.75 5.20 -8.78
CA LEU A 189 -0.22 6.19 -9.25
C LEU A 189 -1.64 5.89 -8.75
N GLU A 190 -2.11 4.65 -8.89
CA GLU A 190 -3.45 4.27 -8.40
C GLU A 190 -3.56 4.38 -6.88
N HIS A 191 -2.56 3.90 -6.14
CA HIS A 191 -2.54 3.98 -4.68
C HIS A 191 -2.43 5.43 -4.23
N SER A 192 -1.54 6.24 -4.80
CA SER A 192 -1.46 7.67 -4.48
C SER A 192 -2.79 8.38 -4.73
N LEU A 193 -3.46 8.08 -5.85
CA LEU A 193 -4.75 8.66 -6.19
C LEU A 193 -5.81 8.35 -5.12
N TRP A 194 -5.92 7.10 -4.68
CA TRP A 194 -6.83 6.70 -3.61
C TRP A 194 -6.44 7.26 -2.24
N GLY A 195 -5.17 7.18 -1.86
CA GLY A 195 -4.67 7.65 -0.58
C GLY A 195 -4.85 9.15 -0.43
N LEU A 196 -4.39 9.93 -1.42
CA LEU A 196 -4.55 11.38 -1.42
C LEU A 196 -6.03 11.78 -1.41
N TRP A 197 -6.91 11.06 -2.12
CA TRP A 197 -8.35 11.28 -2.03
C TRP A 197 -8.88 11.07 -0.61
N MET A 198 -8.53 9.96 0.05
CA MET A 198 -8.97 9.67 1.43
C MET A 198 -8.48 10.71 2.44
N PHE A 199 -7.20 11.10 2.37
CA PHE A 199 -6.66 12.18 3.21
C PHE A 199 -7.34 13.52 2.94
N THR A 200 -7.54 13.86 1.67
CA THR A 200 -8.24 15.08 1.25
C THR A 200 -9.68 15.09 1.74
N LEU A 201 -10.37 13.95 1.71
CA LEU A 201 -11.76 13.83 2.11
C LEU A 201 -11.97 14.02 3.62
N GLY A 202 -10.97 13.65 4.43
CA GLY A 202 -10.99 13.72 5.90
C GLY A 202 -10.81 12.38 6.60
N LEU A 203 -10.72 11.26 5.85
CA LEU A 203 -10.48 9.92 6.40
C LEU A 203 -9.04 9.67 6.87
N GLY A 204 -8.16 10.67 6.72
CA GLY A 204 -6.75 10.57 7.08
C GLY A 204 -6.50 10.18 8.53
N SER A 205 -7.39 10.56 9.46
CA SER A 205 -7.28 10.22 10.88
C SER A 205 -7.31 8.71 11.16
N TYR A 206 -7.95 7.92 10.31
CA TYR A 206 -7.94 6.45 10.43
C TYR A 206 -6.64 5.82 9.89
N LEU A 207 -5.87 6.56 9.10
CA LEU A 207 -4.67 6.09 8.38
C LEU A 207 -3.39 6.80 8.86
N ASP A 208 -3.49 7.53 9.96
CA ASP A 208 -2.39 8.24 10.61
C ASP A 208 -2.28 7.76 12.07
N SER A 209 -1.09 7.31 12.45
CA SER A 209 -0.81 6.82 13.81
C SER A 209 -0.73 7.94 14.85
N GLY A 210 -0.72 9.22 14.43
CA GLY A 210 -0.70 10.39 15.32
C GLY A 210 -2.06 11.03 15.57
N ALA A 211 -3.16 10.47 15.03
CA ALA A 211 -4.49 11.07 15.09
C ALA A 211 -5.33 10.68 16.33
N ILE A 212 -4.72 10.08 17.35
CA ILE A 212 -5.36 9.74 18.65
C ILE A 212 -4.43 10.14 19.78
#